data_AF-R7RX68-F1
#
_entry.id   AF-R7RX68-F1
#
_cell.length_a   1.000
_cell.length_b   1.000
_cell.length_c   1.000
_cell.angle_alpha   90.00
_cell.angle_beta   90.00
_cell.angle_gamma   90.00
#
_symmetry.space_group_name_H-M   'P 1'
#
loop_
_entity.id
_entity.type
_entity.pdbx_description
1 polymer ?
#
loop_
_entity_poly.entity_id
_entity_poly.type
_entity_poly.pdbx_seq_one_letter_code
_entity_poly.pdbx_strand_id
1 'polypeptide(L)'
;MSYVVRLGDQTSPEYKALAGVLIGDPASPVLWNLFLADFHLPPDADDPFLAGVRISHMEHADDMAIGSYSELGLQTHLNAFFAWCTANFLVVNALKSWVMVFGPLPRIPYIFHLGNEIVRYTAEHTYVGLTFQSTSPDVFAGHYAAKASKARRCAHAILGVERLVETLPPREGRLLFIARVDPHLISGSEVALDVTEACFKLLVEVQLMFLRRLLGLNPRSMIAPLFTELCIDPIRFRRAILALGYLAYVLALPPTHYARIALADSMDLYQRGKPSGWLADLQYVLRNLPEAVNVSSMLDLTCKEDVEVVIKEVKRASKTWLQRQVNDSDRLYLIHGRLEPMDKGVFRYVVSYFRNYLHVPVPDHRKAVTRLLLGDHGLALEEMRRVHRYHAPVPRDMRLCRLCSQAVESPEHALLLCRGNGDLLLLREALFVDLEPIFPELRSRVHAHNAVELTQKIIFRRDTVNRVAKFVHEVLKLYQEVPMLWPALPVP
;
A
#
# COMPACT_ATOMS: atom_id res chain seq x y z
N MET A 1 6.88 -47.57 3.29
CA MET A 1 6.76 -46.57 4.36
C MET A 1 5.54 -46.91 5.19
N SER A 2 5.64 -46.87 6.50
CA SER A 2 4.50 -47.02 7.42
C SER A 2 4.19 -45.66 8.04
N TYR A 3 2.92 -45.40 8.32
CA TYR A 3 2.39 -44.10 8.71
C TYR A 3 1.62 -44.22 10.01
N VAL A 4 1.64 -43.13 10.77
CA VAL A 4 0.82 -42.92 11.95
C VAL A 4 0.31 -41.49 11.87
N VAL A 5 -1.01 -41.30 11.88
CA VAL A 5 -1.63 -39.97 11.81
C VAL A 5 -2.06 -39.55 13.20
N ARG A 6 -1.70 -38.32 13.60
CA ARG A 6 -2.14 -37.71 14.85
C ARG A 6 -3.11 -36.57 14.55
N LEU A 7 -4.31 -36.62 15.15
CA LEU A 7 -5.31 -35.56 15.10
C LEU A 7 -5.63 -35.11 16.54
N GLY A 8 -5.08 -33.97 16.94
CA GLY A 8 -5.13 -33.52 18.34
C GLY A 8 -4.41 -34.51 19.26
N ASP A 9 -5.15 -35.11 20.18
CA ASP A 9 -4.63 -36.08 21.16
C ASP A 9 -4.80 -37.54 20.74
N GLN A 10 -5.43 -37.79 19.58
CA GLN A 10 -5.65 -39.13 19.06
C GLN A 10 -4.60 -39.49 18.02
N THR A 11 -4.18 -40.76 18.06
CA THR A 11 -3.18 -41.32 17.16
C THR A 11 -3.77 -42.56 16.49
N SER A 12 -3.65 -42.65 15.17
CA SER A 12 -4.08 -43.83 14.42
C SER A 12 -3.17 -45.03 14.72
N PRO A 13 -3.64 -46.26 14.49
CA PRO A 13 -2.74 -47.40 14.31
C PRO A 13 -1.73 -47.13 13.18
N GLU A 14 -0.61 -47.86 13.21
CA GLU A 14 0.34 -47.86 12.10
C GLU A 14 -0.32 -48.48 10.86
N TYR A 15 -0.22 -47.81 9.71
CA TYR A 15 -0.75 -48.29 8.43
C TYR A 15 0.24 -48.04 7.29
N LYS A 16 0.09 -48.75 6.17
CA LYS A 16 0.85 -48.46 4.95
C LYS A 16 -0.06 -47.75 3.96
N ALA A 17 0.38 -46.61 3.44
CA ALA A 17 -0.35 -45.93 2.38
C ALA A 17 -0.33 -46.80 1.11
N LEU A 18 -1.51 -47.04 0.54
CA LEU A 18 -1.68 -47.79 -0.70
C LEU A 18 -1.39 -46.93 -1.93
N ALA A 19 -1.78 -45.66 -1.87
CA ALA A 19 -1.63 -44.66 -2.93
C ALA A 19 -1.50 -43.26 -2.33
N GLY A 20 -0.93 -42.33 -3.11
CA GLY A 20 -0.79 -40.91 -2.77
C GLY A 20 0.66 -40.46 -2.58
N VAL A 21 0.91 -39.19 -2.89
CA VAL A 21 2.19 -38.51 -2.61
C VAL A 21 2.21 -38.01 -1.16
N LEU A 22 3.40 -37.93 -0.56
CA LEU A 22 3.54 -37.56 0.85
C LEU A 22 3.47 -36.04 1.02
N ILE A 23 2.45 -35.55 1.72
CA ILE A 23 2.31 -34.11 2.01
C ILE A 23 3.49 -33.66 2.88
N GLY A 24 4.22 -32.64 2.41
CA GLY A 24 5.44 -32.13 3.06
C GLY A 24 6.74 -32.77 2.57
N ASP A 25 6.68 -33.82 1.74
CA ASP A 25 7.87 -34.34 1.07
C ASP A 25 8.29 -33.41 -0.08
N PRO A 26 9.58 -33.05 -0.20
CA PRO A 26 10.06 -32.14 -1.25
C PRO A 26 9.82 -32.61 -2.69
N ALA A 27 9.71 -33.92 -2.94
CA ALA A 27 9.51 -34.47 -4.27
C ALA A 27 8.03 -34.54 -4.69
N SER A 28 7.10 -34.58 -3.71
CA SER A 28 5.66 -34.71 -3.98
C SER A 28 5.08 -33.72 -5.01
N PRO A 29 5.44 -32.42 -5.01
CA PRO A 29 4.92 -31.48 -6.01
C PRO A 29 5.35 -31.84 -7.44
N VAL A 30 6.59 -32.32 -7.62
CA VAL A 30 7.09 -32.74 -8.94
C VAL A 30 6.41 -34.03 -9.38
N LEU A 31 6.23 -34.98 -8.47
CA LEU A 31 5.50 -36.22 -8.77
C LEU A 31 4.05 -35.95 -9.17
N TRP A 32 3.39 -34.98 -8.53
CA TRP A 32 2.05 -34.53 -8.93
C TRP A 32 2.04 -33.95 -10.35
N ASN A 33 2.99 -33.06 -10.67
CA ASN A 33 3.10 -32.49 -12.01
C ASN A 33 3.38 -33.56 -13.08
N LEU A 34 4.21 -34.57 -12.78
CA LEU A 34 4.47 -35.68 -13.69
C LEU A 34 3.24 -36.56 -13.90
N PHE A 35 2.45 -36.75 -12.85
CA PHE A 35 1.19 -37.50 -12.92
C PHE A 35 0.12 -36.78 -13.76
N LEU A 36 0.07 -35.45 -13.71
CA LEU A 36 -0.84 -34.64 -14.55
C LEU A 36 -0.30 -34.33 -15.95
N ALA A 37 0.97 -34.62 -16.24
CA ALA A 37 1.65 -34.13 -17.45
C ALA A 37 1.02 -34.59 -18.78
N ASP A 38 0.23 -35.67 -18.77
CA ASP A 38 -0.47 -36.20 -19.94
C ASP A 38 -1.96 -35.85 -19.96
N PHE A 39 -2.46 -35.08 -18.99
CA PHE A 39 -3.84 -34.61 -18.98
C PHE A 39 -4.06 -33.62 -20.12
N HIS A 40 -4.97 -33.97 -21.02
CA HIS A 40 -5.37 -33.11 -22.13
C HIS A 40 -6.87 -33.26 -22.38
N LEU A 41 -7.55 -32.12 -22.48
CA LEU A 41 -8.94 -32.09 -22.93
C LEU A 41 -9.01 -32.21 -24.46
N PRO A 42 -10.03 -32.90 -24.99
CA PRO A 42 -10.23 -32.96 -26.43
C PRO A 42 -10.50 -31.55 -26.99
N PRO A 43 -9.98 -31.23 -28.18
CA PRO A 43 -10.26 -29.96 -28.85
C PRO A 43 -11.76 -29.73 -29.06
N ASP A 44 -12.27 -28.56 -28.68
CA ASP A 44 -13.64 -28.11 -28.97
C ASP A 44 -13.64 -26.82 -29.83
N ALA A 45 -14.65 -26.61 -30.66
CA ALA A 45 -14.72 -25.42 -31.52
C ALA A 45 -14.88 -24.12 -30.70
N ASP A 46 -15.48 -24.21 -29.52
CA ASP A 46 -15.78 -23.08 -28.63
C ASP A 46 -14.70 -22.87 -27.56
N ASP A 47 -13.50 -23.46 -27.73
CA ASP A 47 -12.38 -23.24 -26.83
C ASP A 47 -11.88 -21.78 -26.89
N PRO A 48 -11.43 -21.21 -25.76
CA PRO A 48 -10.67 -19.96 -25.78
C PRO A 48 -9.37 -20.09 -26.56
N PHE A 49 -8.98 -19.03 -27.27
CA PHE A 49 -7.70 -18.92 -27.95
C PHE A 49 -6.99 -17.65 -27.51
N LEU A 50 -5.68 -17.74 -27.30
CA LEU A 50 -4.79 -16.62 -27.08
C LEU A 50 -3.69 -16.66 -28.14
N ALA A 51 -3.55 -15.62 -28.96
CA ALA A 51 -2.56 -15.54 -30.04
C ALA A 51 -2.48 -16.83 -30.91
N GLY A 52 -3.64 -17.41 -31.22
CA GLY A 52 -3.77 -18.64 -32.02
C GLY A 52 -3.52 -19.95 -31.26
N VAL A 53 -3.20 -19.91 -29.97
CA VAL A 53 -3.03 -21.09 -29.11
C VAL A 53 -4.31 -21.34 -28.32
N ARG A 54 -4.82 -22.57 -28.42
CA ARG A 54 -6.01 -23.05 -27.71
C ARG A 54 -5.72 -23.18 -26.21
N ILE A 55 -6.59 -22.59 -25.38
CA ILE A 55 -6.53 -22.65 -23.92
C ILE A 55 -7.85 -23.24 -23.41
N SER A 56 -7.93 -24.56 -23.34
CA SER A 56 -9.12 -25.26 -22.81
C SER A 56 -9.15 -25.29 -21.27
N HIS A 57 -7.98 -25.26 -20.63
CA HIS A 57 -7.85 -25.30 -19.18
C HIS A 57 -6.54 -24.68 -18.69
N MET A 58 -6.50 -24.37 -17.39
CA MET A 58 -5.33 -23.96 -16.63
C MET A 58 -5.28 -24.73 -15.32
N GLU A 59 -4.08 -25.11 -14.90
CA GLU A 59 -3.87 -25.99 -13.76
C GLU A 59 -2.93 -25.34 -12.74
N HIS A 60 -3.24 -25.49 -11.46
CA HIS A 60 -2.35 -25.16 -10.37
C HIS A 60 -2.53 -26.14 -9.21
N ALA A 61 -1.62 -27.10 -9.10
CA ALA A 61 -1.77 -28.24 -8.20
C ALA A 61 -3.10 -28.99 -8.46
N ASP A 62 -4.00 -29.10 -7.48
CA ASP A 62 -5.31 -29.72 -7.61
C ASP A 62 -6.42 -28.76 -8.08
N ASP A 63 -6.15 -27.45 -8.08
CA ASP A 63 -7.08 -26.44 -8.61
C ASP A 63 -6.96 -26.38 -10.14
N MET A 64 -8.08 -26.61 -10.83
CA MET A 64 -8.19 -26.50 -12.28
C MET A 64 -9.28 -25.51 -12.68
N ALA A 65 -8.99 -24.68 -13.68
CA ALA A 65 -9.96 -23.82 -14.35
C ALA A 65 -10.14 -24.30 -15.79
N ILE A 66 -11.37 -24.67 -16.16
CA ILE A 66 -11.74 -25.13 -17.50
C ILE A 66 -12.61 -24.06 -18.16
N GLY A 67 -12.36 -23.72 -19.42
CA GLY A 67 -13.03 -22.63 -20.12
C GLY A 67 -13.57 -23.03 -21.49
N SER A 68 -14.77 -22.52 -21.80
CA SER A 68 -15.40 -22.61 -23.12
C SER A 68 -16.32 -21.40 -23.34
N TYR A 69 -16.54 -21.02 -24.60
CA TYR A 69 -17.49 -19.98 -24.99
C TYR A 69 -18.93 -20.48 -25.12
N SER A 70 -19.18 -21.79 -25.00
CA SER A 70 -20.54 -22.36 -25.05
C SER A 70 -20.83 -23.33 -23.91
N GLU A 71 -22.10 -23.50 -23.57
CA GLU A 71 -22.49 -24.44 -22.52
C GLU A 71 -22.24 -25.90 -22.93
N LEU A 72 -22.44 -26.22 -24.21
CA LEU A 72 -22.17 -27.57 -24.72
C LEU A 72 -20.68 -27.90 -24.74
N GLY A 73 -19.83 -26.94 -25.13
CA GLY A 73 -18.38 -27.10 -25.09
C GLY A 73 -17.87 -27.32 -23.66
N LEU A 74 -18.32 -26.49 -22.71
CA LEU A 74 -17.95 -26.65 -21.30
C LEU A 74 -18.42 -28.00 -20.74
N GLN A 75 -19.66 -28.43 -21.02
CA GLN A 75 -20.14 -29.75 -20.57
C GLN A 75 -19.33 -30.90 -21.17
N THR A 76 -18.90 -30.78 -22.44
CA THR A 76 -18.04 -31.76 -23.10
C THR A 76 -16.70 -31.89 -22.38
N HIS A 77 -16.08 -30.76 -22.01
CA HIS A 77 -14.85 -30.79 -21.22
C HIS A 77 -15.05 -31.38 -19.83
N LEU A 78 -16.14 -31.04 -19.13
CA LEU A 78 -16.43 -31.60 -17.79
C LEU A 78 -16.58 -33.13 -17.85
N ASN A 79 -17.23 -33.65 -18.89
CA ASN A 79 -17.35 -35.09 -19.12
C ASN A 79 -15.98 -35.74 -19.38
N ALA A 80 -15.16 -35.12 -20.23
CA ALA A 80 -13.81 -35.62 -20.53
C ALA A 80 -12.89 -35.58 -19.30
N PHE A 81 -12.94 -34.50 -18.53
CA PHE A 81 -12.21 -34.37 -17.26
C PHE A 81 -12.63 -35.46 -16.27
N PHE A 82 -13.93 -35.67 -16.06
CA PHE A 82 -14.43 -36.72 -15.17
C PHE A 82 -13.99 -38.11 -15.61
N ALA A 83 -14.05 -38.40 -16.92
CA ALA A 83 -13.60 -39.67 -17.47
C ALA A 83 -12.09 -39.89 -17.25
N TRP A 84 -11.28 -38.86 -17.48
CA TRP A 84 -9.83 -38.92 -17.24
C TRP A 84 -9.51 -39.12 -15.75
N CYS A 85 -10.16 -38.38 -14.86
CA CYS A 85 -10.00 -38.57 -13.41
C CYS A 85 -10.38 -39.99 -12.99
N THR A 86 -11.49 -40.52 -13.49
CA THR A 86 -11.94 -41.89 -13.19
C THR A 86 -10.93 -42.94 -13.67
N ALA A 87 -10.39 -42.77 -14.89
CA ALA A 87 -9.38 -43.66 -15.44
C ALA A 87 -8.06 -43.64 -14.63
N ASN A 88 -7.75 -42.50 -14.00
CA ASN A 88 -6.54 -42.30 -13.20
C ASN A 88 -6.79 -42.40 -11.68
N PHE A 89 -7.93 -42.97 -11.27
CA PHE A 89 -8.29 -43.19 -9.86
C PHE A 89 -8.34 -41.91 -9.00
N LEU A 90 -8.62 -40.76 -9.62
CA LEU A 90 -8.90 -39.50 -8.94
C LEU A 90 -10.39 -39.36 -8.64
N VAL A 91 -10.68 -38.86 -7.44
CA VAL A 91 -12.05 -38.51 -7.04
C VAL A 91 -12.24 -37.01 -7.15
N VAL A 92 -13.11 -36.59 -8.05
CA VAL A 92 -13.43 -35.18 -8.26
C VAL A 92 -14.41 -34.70 -7.19
N ASN A 93 -14.15 -33.52 -6.61
CA ASN A 93 -15.02 -32.94 -5.59
C ASN A 93 -16.00 -31.94 -6.18
N ALA A 94 -17.12 -32.42 -6.72
CA ALA A 94 -18.16 -31.57 -7.32
C ALA A 94 -18.73 -30.51 -6.34
N LEU A 95 -18.73 -30.79 -5.03
CA LEU A 95 -19.18 -29.83 -4.01
C LEU A 95 -18.25 -28.62 -3.85
N LYS A 96 -16.97 -28.77 -4.24
CA LYS A 96 -15.98 -27.69 -4.28
C LYS A 96 -15.81 -27.07 -5.66
N SER A 97 -16.42 -27.66 -6.69
CA SER A 97 -16.40 -27.17 -8.06
C SER A 97 -17.51 -26.14 -8.30
N TRP A 98 -17.21 -25.12 -9.10
CA TRP A 98 -18.14 -24.04 -9.41
C TRP A 98 -18.10 -23.70 -10.89
N VAL A 99 -19.24 -23.26 -11.42
CA VAL A 99 -19.34 -22.63 -12.74
C VAL A 99 -19.46 -21.12 -12.55
N MET A 100 -18.62 -20.36 -13.22
CA MET A 100 -18.71 -18.90 -13.30
C MET A 100 -18.88 -18.50 -14.75
N VAL A 101 -19.88 -17.64 -15.03
CA VAL A 101 -20.20 -17.16 -16.38
C VAL A 101 -19.80 -15.71 -16.49
N PHE A 102 -18.92 -15.39 -17.45
CA PHE A 102 -18.58 -14.01 -17.81
C PHE A 102 -19.41 -13.58 -19.02
N GLY A 103 -20.03 -12.40 -18.92
CA GLY A 103 -20.91 -11.86 -19.95
C GLY A 103 -22.39 -11.90 -19.57
N PRO A 104 -23.30 -11.74 -20.55
CA PRO A 104 -24.74 -11.74 -20.29
C PRO A 104 -25.20 -13.07 -19.69
N LEU A 105 -25.89 -13.01 -18.56
CA LEU A 105 -26.47 -14.21 -17.94
C LEU A 105 -27.68 -14.70 -18.76
N PRO A 106 -27.75 -16.00 -19.09
CA PRO A 106 -28.92 -16.55 -19.77
C PRO A 106 -30.15 -16.49 -18.86
N ARG A 107 -31.35 -16.33 -19.45
CA ARG A 107 -32.61 -16.35 -18.69
C ARG A 107 -32.87 -17.69 -18.00
N ILE A 108 -32.46 -18.77 -18.65
CA ILE A 108 -32.54 -20.14 -18.14
C ILE A 108 -31.10 -20.65 -18.10
N PRO A 109 -30.51 -20.87 -16.91
CA PRO A 109 -29.16 -21.38 -16.81
C PRO A 109 -29.09 -22.84 -17.25
N TYR A 110 -28.01 -23.18 -17.96
CA TYR A 110 -27.71 -24.57 -18.30
C TYR A 110 -27.38 -25.37 -17.04
N ILE A 111 -27.75 -26.66 -17.00
CA ILE A 111 -27.43 -27.52 -15.86
C ILE A 111 -26.15 -28.28 -16.17
N PHE A 112 -25.06 -27.87 -15.52
CA PHE A 112 -23.77 -28.53 -15.68
C PHE A 112 -23.64 -29.74 -14.76
N HIS A 113 -23.11 -30.83 -15.30
CA HIS A 113 -22.86 -32.08 -14.61
C HIS A 113 -21.38 -32.39 -14.56
N LEU A 114 -20.91 -32.89 -13.42
CA LEU A 114 -19.57 -33.44 -13.23
C LEU A 114 -19.71 -34.85 -12.66
N GLY A 115 -19.70 -35.84 -13.56
CA GLY A 115 -20.23 -37.17 -13.26
C GLY A 115 -21.73 -37.10 -13.02
N ASN A 116 -22.19 -37.67 -11.90
CA ASN A 116 -23.62 -37.66 -11.52
C ASN A 116 -24.03 -36.43 -10.71
N GLU A 117 -23.09 -35.54 -10.37
CA GLU A 117 -23.33 -34.39 -9.51
C GLU A 117 -23.58 -33.12 -10.34
N ILE A 118 -24.46 -32.25 -9.86
CA ILE A 118 -24.72 -30.93 -10.47
C ILE A 118 -23.71 -29.92 -9.94
N VAL A 119 -23.04 -29.20 -10.84
CA VAL A 119 -22.09 -28.14 -10.48
C VAL A 119 -22.83 -26.83 -10.21
N ARG A 120 -22.48 -26.15 -9.12
CA ARG A 120 -23.16 -24.91 -8.71
C ARG A 120 -22.60 -23.70 -9.43
N TYR A 121 -23.48 -22.76 -9.75
CA TYR A 121 -23.06 -21.44 -10.21
C TYR A 121 -22.51 -20.59 -9.06
N THR A 122 -21.51 -19.77 -9.36
CA THR A 122 -21.03 -18.71 -8.46
C THR A 122 -20.82 -17.40 -9.21
N ALA A 123 -21.10 -16.30 -8.54
CA ALA A 123 -20.75 -14.96 -9.01
C ALA A 123 -19.34 -14.54 -8.59
N GLU A 124 -18.76 -15.19 -7.58
CA GLU A 124 -17.44 -14.86 -7.02
C GLU A 124 -16.64 -16.13 -6.70
N HIS A 125 -15.37 -16.16 -7.10
CA HIS A 125 -14.49 -17.31 -6.84
C HIS A 125 -13.03 -16.88 -6.77
N THR A 126 -12.25 -17.51 -5.90
CA THR A 126 -10.81 -17.28 -5.79
C THR A 126 -10.05 -18.39 -6.50
N TYR A 127 -9.30 -18.06 -7.54
CA TYR A 127 -8.40 -18.97 -8.24
C TYR A 127 -6.96 -18.46 -8.09
N VAL A 128 -6.05 -19.31 -7.58
CA VAL A 128 -4.62 -19.00 -7.35
C VAL A 128 -4.43 -17.65 -6.62
N GLY A 129 -5.28 -17.38 -5.64
CA GLY A 129 -5.20 -16.20 -4.77
C GLY A 129 -5.75 -14.87 -5.34
N LEU A 130 -6.27 -14.89 -6.58
CA LEU A 130 -7.02 -13.81 -7.23
C LEU A 130 -8.52 -14.09 -7.16
N THR A 131 -9.30 -13.09 -6.76
CA THR A 131 -10.76 -13.22 -6.67
C THR A 131 -11.41 -12.58 -7.87
N PHE A 132 -12.18 -13.37 -8.61
CA PHE A 132 -12.93 -12.95 -9.77
C PHE A 132 -14.39 -12.75 -9.38
N GLN A 133 -15.03 -11.75 -9.97
CA GLN A 133 -16.44 -11.47 -9.79
C GLN A 133 -17.10 -11.23 -11.15
N SER A 134 -18.00 -12.12 -11.55
CA SER A 134 -18.60 -12.06 -12.90
C SER A 134 -19.77 -11.09 -13.03
N THR A 135 -20.33 -10.64 -11.91
CA THR A 135 -21.50 -9.74 -11.85
C THR A 135 -21.12 -8.27 -11.65
N SER A 136 -19.84 -7.94 -11.71
CA SER A 136 -19.31 -6.59 -11.54
C SER A 136 -18.70 -6.09 -12.87
N PRO A 137 -18.82 -4.79 -13.20
CA PRO A 137 -18.09 -4.20 -14.34
C PRO A 137 -16.57 -4.38 -14.23
N ASP A 138 -16.04 -4.33 -13.00
CA ASP A 138 -14.66 -4.65 -12.69
C ASP A 138 -14.59 -6.08 -12.14
N VAL A 139 -14.00 -6.99 -12.92
CA VAL A 139 -13.88 -8.42 -12.58
C VAL A 139 -13.09 -8.65 -11.29
N PHE A 140 -12.27 -7.69 -10.85
CA PHE A 140 -11.46 -7.80 -9.64
C PHE A 140 -12.04 -7.03 -8.45
N ALA A 141 -13.25 -6.46 -8.55
CA ALA A 141 -13.86 -5.69 -7.46
C ALA A 141 -13.88 -6.45 -6.12
N GLY A 142 -14.33 -7.71 -6.13
CA GLY A 142 -14.31 -8.60 -4.96
C GLY A 142 -12.90 -8.81 -4.39
N HIS A 143 -11.88 -8.89 -5.24
CA HIS A 143 -10.47 -9.02 -4.82
C HIS A 143 -10.00 -7.79 -4.05
N TYR A 144 -10.25 -6.58 -4.54
CA TYR A 144 -9.90 -5.35 -3.83
C TYR A 144 -10.56 -5.30 -2.45
N ALA A 145 -11.86 -5.60 -2.37
CA ALA A 145 -12.60 -5.61 -1.10
C ALA A 145 -12.05 -6.65 -0.11
N ALA A 146 -11.82 -7.88 -0.58
CA ALA A 146 -11.29 -8.96 0.24
C ALA A 146 -9.88 -8.66 0.76
N LYS A 147 -8.99 -8.14 -0.09
CA LYS A 147 -7.61 -7.78 0.29
C LYS A 147 -7.57 -6.56 1.20
N ALA A 148 -8.37 -5.53 0.93
CA ALA A 148 -8.51 -4.38 1.84
C ALA A 148 -9.00 -4.81 3.23
N SER A 149 -9.99 -5.72 3.28
CA SER A 149 -10.52 -6.27 4.53
C SER A 149 -9.46 -7.06 5.32
N LYS A 150 -8.70 -7.94 4.65
CA LYS A 150 -7.58 -8.68 5.26
C LYS A 150 -6.47 -7.74 5.74
N ALA A 151 -6.05 -6.78 4.91
CA ALA A 151 -5.06 -5.77 5.25
C ALA A 151 -5.49 -4.94 6.46
N ARG A 152 -6.75 -4.52 6.51
CA ARG A 152 -7.33 -3.75 7.62
C ARG A 152 -7.34 -4.54 8.92
N ARG A 153 -7.73 -5.83 8.90
CA ARG A 153 -7.65 -6.70 10.08
C ARG A 153 -6.22 -6.84 10.59
N CYS A 154 -5.26 -7.06 9.68
CA CYS A 154 -3.86 -7.13 10.03
C CYS A 154 -3.33 -5.82 10.64
N ALA A 155 -3.66 -4.69 10.01
CA ALA A 155 -3.33 -3.36 10.49
C ALA A 155 -3.87 -3.11 11.91
N HIS A 156 -5.14 -3.45 12.17
CA HIS A 156 -5.73 -3.30 13.51
C HIS A 156 -5.09 -4.24 14.54
N ALA A 157 -4.73 -5.47 14.17
CA ALA A 157 -4.02 -6.38 15.06
C ALA A 157 -2.66 -5.80 15.46
N ILE A 158 -1.88 -5.31 14.50
CA ILE A 158 -0.56 -4.70 14.73
C ILE A 158 -0.68 -3.44 15.59
N LEU A 159 -1.55 -2.51 15.21
CA LEU A 159 -1.74 -1.26 15.95
C LEU A 159 -2.40 -1.47 17.31
N GLY A 160 -3.09 -2.60 17.50
CA GLY A 160 -3.67 -3.01 18.77
C GLY A 160 -2.64 -3.51 19.79
N VAL A 161 -1.42 -3.86 19.35
CA VAL A 161 -0.33 -4.29 20.23
C VAL A 161 0.06 -3.20 21.24
N GLU A 162 -0.23 -1.92 20.97
CA GLU A 162 -0.04 -0.81 21.91
C GLU A 162 -0.73 -1.05 23.27
N ARG A 163 -1.80 -1.86 23.31
CA ARG A 163 -2.47 -2.26 24.56
C ARG A 163 -1.62 -3.19 25.44
N LEU A 164 -0.59 -3.81 24.88
CA LEU A 164 0.29 -4.78 25.53
C LEU A 164 1.69 -4.22 25.81
N VAL A 165 2.19 -3.32 24.96
CA VAL A 165 3.58 -2.82 25.01
C VAL A 165 3.68 -1.28 25.13
N GLU A 166 2.60 -0.63 25.56
CA GLU A 166 2.39 0.82 25.69
C GLU A 166 2.40 1.60 24.36
N THR A 167 3.42 1.41 23.51
CA THR A 167 3.56 2.11 22.24
C THR A 167 4.23 1.24 21.18
N LEU A 168 3.78 1.33 19.93
CA LEU A 168 4.48 0.72 18.81
C LEU A 168 5.49 1.74 18.26
N PRO A 169 6.81 1.50 18.37
CA PRO A 169 7.76 2.44 17.81
C PRO A 169 7.68 2.47 16.27
N PRO A 170 7.88 3.62 15.61
CA PRO A 170 7.64 3.76 14.17
C PRO A 170 8.48 2.83 13.29
N ARG A 171 9.69 2.48 13.71
CA ARG A 171 10.58 1.61 12.94
C ARG A 171 10.04 0.18 12.87
N GLU A 172 9.64 -0.37 14.00
CA GLU A 172 9.06 -1.70 14.13
C GLU A 172 7.66 -1.73 13.48
N GLY A 173 6.85 -0.68 13.68
CA GLY A 173 5.55 -0.58 13.01
C GLY A 173 5.66 -0.48 11.48
N ARG A 174 6.66 0.23 10.96
CA ARG A 174 6.99 0.21 9.52
C ARG A 174 7.39 -1.18 9.04
N LEU A 175 8.22 -1.90 9.80
CA LEU A 175 8.63 -3.26 9.44
C LEU A 175 7.41 -4.20 9.38
N LEU A 176 6.53 -4.12 10.38
CA LEU A 176 5.29 -4.90 10.43
C LEU A 176 4.32 -4.54 9.31
N PHE A 177 4.23 -3.25 8.93
CA PHE A 177 3.47 -2.82 7.76
C PHE A 177 3.97 -3.53 6.50
N ILE A 178 5.28 -3.43 6.21
CA ILE A 178 5.89 -4.02 5.01
C ILE A 178 5.74 -5.55 5.00
N ALA A 179 5.89 -6.19 6.16
CA ALA A 179 5.87 -7.65 6.25
C ALA A 179 4.45 -8.25 6.25
N ARG A 180 3.43 -7.51 6.70
CA ARG A 180 2.11 -8.10 6.99
C ARG A 180 0.92 -7.36 6.39
N VAL A 181 1.00 -6.05 6.20
CA VAL A 181 -0.08 -5.24 5.61
C VAL A 181 0.13 -5.06 4.12
N ASP A 182 1.32 -4.60 3.71
CA ASP A 182 1.70 -4.35 2.32
C ASP A 182 1.46 -5.57 1.40
N PRO A 183 1.78 -6.82 1.79
CA PRO A 183 1.54 -7.99 0.92
C PRO A 183 0.08 -8.18 0.54
N HIS A 184 -0.85 -7.75 1.39
CA HIS A 184 -2.27 -7.75 1.05
C HIS A 184 -2.61 -6.60 0.09
N LEU A 185 -2.05 -5.41 0.28
CA LEU A 185 -2.31 -4.24 -0.57
C LEU A 185 -1.75 -4.39 -1.98
N ILE A 186 -0.62 -5.09 -2.16
CA ILE A 186 -0.02 -5.34 -3.47
C ILE A 186 -0.48 -6.66 -4.11
N SER A 187 -1.28 -7.47 -3.42
CA SER A 187 -1.67 -8.79 -3.90
C SER A 187 -2.38 -8.71 -5.25
N GLY A 188 -1.85 -9.42 -6.25
CA GLY A 188 -2.42 -9.50 -7.58
C GLY A 188 -2.28 -8.22 -8.40
N SER A 189 -1.44 -7.26 -7.99
CA SER A 189 -1.21 -6.00 -8.74
C SER A 189 -0.68 -6.19 -10.15
N GLU A 190 -0.05 -7.32 -10.40
CA GLU A 190 0.46 -7.77 -11.69
C GLU A 190 -0.64 -8.20 -12.67
N VAL A 191 -1.83 -8.54 -12.18
CA VAL A 191 -2.98 -8.97 -12.99
C VAL A 191 -4.15 -7.99 -12.89
N ALA A 192 -4.55 -7.63 -11.68
CA ALA A 192 -5.61 -6.67 -11.40
C ALA A 192 -5.03 -5.25 -11.37
N LEU A 193 -5.00 -4.61 -12.55
CA LEU A 193 -4.53 -3.25 -12.73
C LEU A 193 -5.52 -2.23 -12.15
N ASP A 194 -5.01 -1.12 -11.62
CA ASP A 194 -5.79 -0.12 -10.86
C ASP A 194 -6.59 0.83 -11.78
N VAL A 195 -7.46 0.28 -12.64
CA VAL A 195 -8.28 1.05 -13.60
C VAL A 195 -9.55 1.64 -12.97
N THR A 196 -10.08 0.99 -11.93
CA THR A 196 -11.28 1.45 -11.22
C THR A 196 -10.91 2.16 -9.92
N GLU A 197 -11.01 3.50 -9.90
CA GLU A 197 -10.62 4.31 -8.73
C GLU A 197 -11.40 3.93 -7.46
N ALA A 198 -12.69 3.59 -7.59
CA ALA A 198 -13.52 3.19 -6.46
C ALA A 198 -13.00 1.92 -5.76
N CYS A 199 -12.59 0.90 -6.53
CA CYS A 199 -12.00 -0.33 -6.00
C CYS A 199 -10.64 -0.05 -5.37
N PHE A 200 -9.78 0.69 -6.09
CA PHE A 200 -8.43 1.01 -5.64
C PHE A 200 -8.40 1.83 -4.33
N LYS A 201 -9.34 2.77 -4.17
CA LYS A 201 -9.46 3.60 -2.97
C LYS A 201 -9.55 2.78 -1.68
N LEU A 202 -10.16 1.59 -1.73
CA LEU A 202 -10.25 0.68 -0.57
C LEU A 202 -8.87 0.30 -0.02
N LEU A 203 -7.87 0.13 -0.88
CA LEU A 203 -6.50 -0.19 -0.50
C LEU A 203 -5.77 1.05 0.03
N VAL A 204 -5.96 2.20 -0.62
CA VAL A 204 -5.33 3.48 -0.23
C VAL A 204 -5.75 3.86 1.18
N GLU A 205 -7.04 3.74 1.51
CA GLU A 205 -7.57 4.06 2.82
C GLU A 205 -6.91 3.23 3.93
N VAL A 206 -6.61 1.94 3.69
CA VAL A 206 -5.91 1.09 4.65
C VAL A 206 -4.47 1.57 4.85
N GLN A 207 -3.74 1.87 3.76
CA GLN A 207 -2.39 2.40 3.85
C GLN A 207 -2.37 3.71 4.65
N LEU A 208 -3.18 4.69 4.26
CA LEU A 208 -3.21 6.00 4.92
C LEU A 208 -3.62 5.89 6.39
N MET A 209 -4.60 5.04 6.73
CA MET A 209 -5.01 4.80 8.10
C MET A 209 -3.84 4.27 8.95
N PHE A 210 -3.14 3.26 8.45
CA PHE A 210 -2.02 2.66 9.18
C PHE A 210 -0.91 3.68 9.42
N LEU A 211 -0.48 4.41 8.38
CA LEU A 211 0.62 5.37 8.48
C LEU A 211 0.29 6.55 9.40
N ARG A 212 -0.95 7.06 9.34
CA ARG A 212 -1.41 8.12 10.27
C ARG A 212 -1.38 7.67 11.71
N ARG A 213 -1.91 6.48 11.98
CA ARG A 213 -1.90 5.88 13.33
C ARG A 213 -0.47 5.70 13.84
N LEU A 214 0.43 5.19 13.00
CA LEU A 214 1.83 4.97 13.35
C LEU A 214 2.57 6.27 13.70
N LEU A 215 2.31 7.35 12.95
CA LEU A 215 2.91 8.67 13.21
C LEU A 215 2.18 9.47 14.31
N GLY A 216 1.02 8.99 14.77
CA GLY A 216 0.19 9.70 15.75
C GLY A 216 -0.48 10.95 15.20
N LEU A 217 -0.79 10.99 13.90
CA LEU A 217 -1.39 12.14 13.21
C LEU A 217 -2.92 12.04 13.12
N ASN A 218 -3.58 13.18 12.98
CA ASN A 218 -5.02 13.31 12.77
C ASN A 218 -5.48 12.66 11.44
N PRO A 219 -6.70 12.09 11.37
CA PRO A 219 -7.29 11.61 10.11
C PRO A 219 -7.26 12.59 8.92
N ARG A 220 -7.23 13.90 9.19
CA ARG A 220 -7.14 14.97 8.18
C ARG A 220 -5.72 15.52 7.97
N SER A 221 -4.70 14.81 8.46
CA SER A 221 -3.30 15.19 8.26
C SER A 221 -2.92 15.22 6.78
N MET A 222 -1.87 15.98 6.48
CA MET A 222 -1.23 15.97 5.17
C MET A 222 -0.82 14.55 4.77
N ILE A 223 -0.97 14.22 3.49
CA ILE A 223 -0.75 12.88 2.96
C ILE A 223 0.73 12.61 2.66
N ALA A 224 1.42 13.53 1.99
CA ALA A 224 2.82 13.32 1.58
C ALA A 224 3.76 12.94 2.74
N PRO A 225 3.68 13.57 3.93
CA PRO A 225 4.50 13.19 5.08
C PRO A 225 4.35 11.74 5.54
N LEU A 226 3.19 11.12 5.32
CA LEU A 226 2.99 9.71 5.69
C LEU A 226 3.97 8.79 4.96
N PHE A 227 4.36 9.18 3.75
CA PHE A 227 5.29 8.44 2.89
C PHE A 227 6.73 8.91 3.08
N THR A 228 6.95 10.24 3.03
CA THR A 228 8.30 10.82 3.07
C THR A 228 9.01 10.57 4.38
N GLU A 229 8.26 10.53 5.49
CA GLU A 229 8.85 10.41 6.82
C GLU A 229 9.13 8.95 7.22
N LEU A 230 8.33 8.02 6.69
CA LEU A 230 8.47 6.59 6.96
C LEU A 230 9.26 5.85 5.89
N CYS A 231 9.65 6.47 4.78
CA CYS A 231 10.26 5.76 3.65
C CYS A 231 9.39 4.58 3.17
N ILE A 232 8.12 4.88 2.87
CA ILE A 232 7.14 3.93 2.33
C ILE A 232 6.60 4.51 1.04
N ASP A 233 6.54 3.70 -0.02
CA ASP A 233 6.00 4.13 -1.30
C ASP A 233 4.46 4.20 -1.24
N PRO A 234 3.83 5.24 -1.82
CA PRO A 234 2.39 5.24 -2.01
C PRO A 234 1.98 4.04 -2.87
N ILE A 235 0.94 3.29 -2.46
CA ILE A 235 0.61 2.02 -3.11
C ILE A 235 0.32 2.15 -4.61
N ARG A 236 -0.16 3.31 -5.07
CA ARG A 236 -0.46 3.55 -6.49
C ARG A 236 0.79 3.41 -7.37
N PHE A 237 1.89 4.02 -6.95
CA PHE A 237 3.17 3.91 -7.67
C PHE A 237 3.77 2.52 -7.48
N ARG A 238 3.67 1.95 -6.27
CA ARG A 238 4.22 0.62 -5.95
C ARG A 238 3.58 -0.48 -6.80
N ARG A 239 2.26 -0.49 -6.94
CA ARG A 239 1.51 -1.46 -7.75
C ARG A 239 1.81 -1.31 -9.24
N ALA A 240 1.93 -0.08 -9.75
CA ALA A 240 2.38 0.15 -11.13
C ALA A 240 3.80 -0.39 -11.39
N ILE A 241 4.73 -0.21 -10.44
CA ILE A 241 6.09 -0.77 -10.54
C ILE A 241 6.06 -2.31 -10.57
N LEU A 242 5.19 -2.95 -9.79
CA LEU A 242 5.06 -4.41 -9.78
C LEU A 242 4.44 -4.94 -11.08
N ALA A 243 3.42 -4.27 -11.61
CA ALA A 243 2.84 -4.59 -12.92
C ALA A 243 3.86 -4.47 -14.06
N LEU A 244 4.68 -3.41 -14.05
CA LEU A 244 5.80 -3.28 -14.99
C LEU A 244 6.86 -4.38 -14.76
N GLY A 245 7.18 -4.71 -13.52
CA GLY A 245 8.08 -5.82 -13.21
C GLY A 245 7.58 -7.15 -13.78
N TYR A 246 6.27 -7.39 -13.74
CA TYR A 246 5.64 -8.53 -14.38
C TYR A 246 5.71 -8.47 -15.91
N LEU A 247 5.48 -7.31 -16.53
CA LEU A 247 5.70 -7.14 -17.97
C LEU A 247 7.13 -7.52 -18.37
N ALA A 248 8.13 -7.02 -17.65
CA ALA A 248 9.53 -7.35 -17.90
C ALA A 248 9.82 -8.86 -17.77
N TYR A 249 9.22 -9.50 -16.76
CA TYR A 249 9.30 -10.96 -16.60
C TYR A 249 8.68 -11.69 -17.79
N VAL A 250 7.46 -11.32 -18.19
CA VAL A 250 6.74 -11.99 -19.29
C VAL A 250 7.46 -11.77 -20.62
N LEU A 251 8.03 -10.58 -20.87
CA LEU A 251 8.83 -10.30 -22.07
C LEU A 251 10.05 -11.23 -22.22
N ALA A 252 10.63 -11.67 -21.10
CA ALA A 252 11.79 -12.56 -21.07
C ALA A 252 11.44 -14.05 -21.22
N LEU A 253 10.15 -14.42 -21.17
CA LEU A 253 9.72 -15.81 -21.32
C LEU A 253 9.78 -16.28 -22.78
N PRO A 254 9.97 -17.60 -23.02
CA PRO A 254 9.90 -18.17 -24.36
C PRO A 254 8.55 -17.86 -25.06
N PRO A 255 8.52 -17.65 -26.38
CA PRO A 255 7.29 -17.43 -27.14
C PRO A 255 6.23 -18.52 -26.98
N THR A 256 6.64 -19.73 -26.61
CA THR A 256 5.75 -20.89 -26.38
C THR A 256 5.11 -20.89 -24.99
N HIS A 257 5.57 -20.03 -24.08
CA HIS A 257 5.04 -19.99 -22.71
C HIS A 257 3.68 -19.29 -22.68
N TYR A 258 2.68 -19.83 -21.96
CA TYR A 258 1.32 -19.28 -21.96
C TYR A 258 1.22 -17.81 -21.56
N ALA A 259 1.96 -17.35 -20.54
CA ALA A 259 2.01 -15.94 -20.20
C ALA A 259 2.54 -15.05 -21.36
N ARG A 260 3.51 -15.52 -22.13
CA ARG A 260 4.06 -14.81 -23.30
C ARG A 260 3.05 -14.76 -24.44
N ILE A 261 2.34 -15.86 -24.65
CA ILE A 261 1.22 -15.97 -25.60
C ILE A 261 0.09 -15.00 -25.22
N ALA A 262 -0.30 -14.96 -23.94
CA ALA A 262 -1.32 -14.04 -23.43
C ALA A 262 -0.90 -12.56 -23.61
N LEU A 263 0.38 -12.25 -23.42
CA LEU A 263 0.89 -10.92 -23.72
C LEU A 263 0.82 -10.59 -25.21
N ALA A 264 1.18 -11.53 -26.10
CA ALA A 264 1.06 -11.34 -27.54
C ALA A 264 -0.39 -11.07 -27.97
N ASP A 265 -1.35 -11.78 -27.38
CA ASP A 265 -2.78 -11.53 -27.60
C ASP A 265 -3.19 -10.14 -27.11
N SER A 266 -2.74 -9.75 -25.90
CA SER A 266 -2.97 -8.40 -25.39
C SER A 266 -2.32 -7.29 -26.23
N MET A 267 -1.18 -7.57 -26.89
CA MET A 267 -0.53 -6.64 -27.82
C MET A 267 -1.34 -6.48 -29.12
N ASP A 268 -1.89 -7.57 -29.66
CA ASP A 268 -2.78 -7.53 -30.84
C ASP A 268 -4.07 -6.75 -30.54
N LEU A 269 -4.71 -6.99 -29.39
CA LEU A 269 -5.87 -6.21 -28.94
C LEU A 269 -5.55 -4.72 -28.83
N TYR A 270 -4.39 -4.38 -28.25
CA TYR A 270 -3.91 -3.00 -28.13
C TYR A 270 -3.67 -2.37 -29.51
N GLN A 271 -3.01 -3.08 -30.43
CA GLN A 271 -2.75 -2.61 -31.79
C GLN A 271 -4.05 -2.37 -32.58
N ARG A 272 -5.09 -3.17 -32.33
CA ARG A 272 -6.44 -2.99 -32.91
C ARG A 272 -7.26 -1.88 -32.24
N GLY A 273 -6.69 -1.17 -31.27
CA GLY A 273 -7.36 -0.07 -30.57
C GLY A 273 -8.51 -0.53 -29.68
N LYS A 274 -8.49 -1.78 -29.18
CA LYS A 274 -9.50 -2.23 -28.22
C LYS A 274 -9.28 -1.52 -26.88
N PRO A 275 -10.35 -0.94 -26.29
CA PRO A 275 -10.21 -0.12 -25.09
C PRO A 275 -9.94 -0.94 -23.82
N SER A 276 -10.24 -2.24 -23.84
CA SER A 276 -10.10 -3.15 -22.70
C SER A 276 -9.13 -4.27 -23.04
N GLY A 277 -8.06 -4.38 -22.24
CA GLY A 277 -7.00 -5.36 -22.37
C GLY A 277 -5.83 -5.00 -21.45
N TRP A 278 -5.10 -5.99 -20.97
CA TRP A 278 -4.11 -5.78 -19.89
C TRP A 278 -3.05 -4.71 -20.24
N LEU A 279 -2.57 -4.69 -21.49
CA LEU A 279 -1.60 -3.69 -21.94
C LEU A 279 -2.20 -2.27 -22.05
N ALA A 280 -3.45 -2.16 -22.50
CA ALA A 280 -4.17 -0.88 -22.57
C ALA A 280 -4.44 -0.33 -21.17
N ASP A 281 -4.87 -1.21 -20.24
CA ASP A 281 -5.10 -0.90 -18.84
C ASP A 281 -3.79 -0.45 -18.15
N LEU A 282 -2.66 -1.08 -18.47
CA LEU A 282 -1.35 -0.67 -17.94
C LEU A 282 -0.98 0.73 -18.44
N GLN A 283 -1.20 1.04 -19.72
CA GLN A 283 -0.99 2.39 -20.24
C GLN A 283 -1.89 3.41 -19.54
N TYR A 284 -3.16 3.05 -19.31
CA TYR A 284 -4.12 3.88 -18.60
C TYR A 284 -3.63 4.17 -17.17
N VAL A 285 -3.18 3.14 -16.43
CA VAL A 285 -2.65 3.30 -15.06
C VAL A 285 -1.46 4.26 -15.04
N LEU A 286 -0.51 4.12 -15.96
CA LEU A 286 0.69 4.98 -16.01
C LEU A 286 0.34 6.45 -16.31
N ARG A 287 -0.60 6.69 -17.23
CA ARG A 287 -1.07 8.03 -17.58
C ARG A 287 -1.88 8.69 -16.46
N ASN A 288 -2.57 7.89 -15.64
CA ASN A 288 -3.40 8.37 -14.52
C ASN A 288 -2.67 8.34 -13.17
N LEU A 289 -1.36 8.13 -13.15
CA LEU A 289 -0.57 8.40 -11.96
C LEU A 289 -0.67 9.90 -11.60
N PRO A 290 -0.62 10.27 -10.29
CA PRO A 290 -0.66 11.66 -9.85
C PRO A 290 0.42 12.55 -10.47
N GLU A 291 1.54 11.94 -10.84
CA GLU A 291 2.53 12.47 -11.75
C GLU A 291 2.58 11.51 -12.93
N ALA A 292 2.00 11.92 -14.06
CA ALA A 292 1.75 11.05 -15.19
C ALA A 292 3.08 10.54 -15.81
N VAL A 293 3.12 9.25 -16.13
CA VAL A 293 4.22 8.64 -16.87
C VAL A 293 3.72 8.29 -18.26
N ASN A 294 4.17 9.05 -19.24
CA ASN A 294 3.71 8.89 -20.63
C ASN A 294 4.64 7.92 -21.37
N VAL A 295 4.07 6.78 -21.75
CA VAL A 295 4.66 5.86 -22.72
C VAL A 295 3.91 6.04 -24.04
N SER A 296 4.63 6.39 -25.11
CA SER A 296 4.05 6.69 -26.43
C SER A 296 3.21 5.52 -26.93
N SER A 297 3.81 4.34 -27.05
CA SER A 297 3.13 3.08 -27.29
C SER A 297 3.66 2.02 -26.33
N MET A 298 2.76 1.24 -25.73
CA MET A 298 3.18 0.10 -24.91
C MET A 298 3.85 -1.00 -25.75
N LEU A 299 3.66 -0.99 -27.07
CA LEU A 299 4.32 -1.91 -28.00
C LEU A 299 5.82 -1.59 -28.17
N ASP A 300 6.25 -0.38 -27.81
CA ASP A 300 7.67 0.01 -27.85
C ASP A 300 8.48 -0.68 -26.74
N LEU A 301 7.82 -1.28 -25.75
CA LEU A 301 8.45 -2.01 -24.66
C LEU A 301 8.68 -3.46 -25.08
N THR A 302 9.84 -3.74 -25.67
CA THR A 302 10.13 -5.03 -26.32
C THR A 302 10.95 -5.96 -25.44
N CYS A 303 11.73 -5.40 -24.53
CA CYS A 303 12.62 -6.15 -23.64
C CYS A 303 12.54 -5.64 -22.19
N LYS A 304 13.25 -6.32 -21.30
CA LYS A 304 13.32 -5.96 -19.89
C LYS A 304 13.91 -4.57 -19.68
N GLU A 305 14.91 -4.20 -20.47
CA GLU A 305 15.64 -2.93 -20.36
C GLU A 305 14.73 -1.74 -20.64
N ASP A 306 13.86 -1.83 -21.65
CA ASP A 306 12.85 -0.82 -21.98
C ASP A 306 11.92 -0.58 -20.79
N VAL A 307 11.44 -1.67 -20.18
CA VAL A 307 10.54 -1.62 -19.03
C VAL A 307 11.24 -1.07 -17.79
N GLU A 308 12.51 -1.39 -17.57
CA GLU A 308 13.30 -0.84 -16.47
C GLU A 308 13.46 0.68 -16.55
N VAL A 309 13.54 1.24 -17.76
CA VAL A 309 13.51 2.71 -17.94
C VAL A 309 12.18 3.26 -17.44
N VAL A 310 11.05 2.67 -17.84
CA VAL A 310 9.72 3.12 -17.36
C VAL A 310 9.59 2.96 -15.84
N ILE A 311 10.10 1.88 -15.24
CA ILE A 311 10.11 1.71 -13.78
C ILE A 311 10.89 2.84 -13.08
N LYS A 312 12.05 3.23 -13.63
CA LYS A 312 12.83 4.37 -13.10
C LYS A 312 12.03 5.67 -13.21
N GLU A 313 11.29 5.84 -14.30
CA GLU A 313 10.40 6.98 -14.51
C GLU A 313 9.24 7.02 -13.50
N VAL A 314 8.58 5.89 -13.23
CA VAL A 314 7.53 5.80 -12.20
C VAL A 314 8.09 6.12 -10.80
N LYS A 315 9.30 5.63 -10.47
CA LYS A 315 9.98 5.98 -9.22
C LYS A 315 10.32 7.47 -9.13
N ARG A 316 10.75 8.08 -10.23
CA ARG A 316 11.02 9.52 -10.33
C ARG A 316 9.73 10.31 -10.14
N ALA A 317 8.67 9.95 -10.86
CA ALA A 317 7.34 10.54 -10.79
C ALA A 317 6.78 10.51 -9.36
N SER A 318 6.90 9.38 -8.66
CA SER A 318 6.51 9.26 -7.24
C SER A 318 7.25 10.26 -6.35
N LYS A 319 8.58 10.42 -6.54
CA LYS A 319 9.37 11.37 -5.76
C LYS A 319 9.02 12.81 -6.09
N THR A 320 8.87 13.15 -7.37
CA THR A 320 8.45 14.49 -7.83
C THR A 320 7.10 14.84 -7.23
N TRP A 321 6.12 13.94 -7.31
CA TRP A 321 4.80 14.14 -6.72
C TRP A 321 4.86 14.41 -5.22
N LEU A 322 5.53 13.54 -4.46
CA LEU A 322 5.69 13.72 -3.01
C LEU A 322 6.38 15.04 -2.69
N GLN A 323 7.42 15.39 -3.43
CA GLN A 323 8.18 16.61 -3.18
C GLN A 323 7.37 17.88 -3.47
N ARG A 324 6.62 17.87 -4.57
CA ARG A 324 5.69 18.95 -4.92
C ARG A 324 4.64 19.14 -3.84
N GLN A 325 4.02 18.05 -3.36
CA GLN A 325 3.04 18.10 -2.27
C GLN A 325 3.62 18.67 -0.95
N VAL A 326 4.91 18.44 -0.69
CA VAL A 326 5.61 19.05 0.46
C VAL A 326 5.84 20.54 0.22
N ASN A 327 6.43 20.91 -0.92
CA ASN A 327 6.84 22.28 -1.23
C ASN A 327 5.64 23.23 -1.39
N ASP A 328 4.56 22.77 -2.01
CA ASP A 328 3.36 23.59 -2.28
C ASP A 328 2.54 23.83 -1.01
N SER A 329 2.81 23.11 0.07
CA SER A 329 2.05 23.22 1.32
C SER A 329 2.67 24.23 2.29
N ASP A 330 1.89 25.25 2.63
CA ASP A 330 2.18 26.21 3.70
C ASP A 330 2.28 25.56 5.10
N ARG A 331 1.66 24.39 5.30
CA ARG A 331 1.71 23.59 6.54
C ARG A 331 3.05 22.91 6.77
N LEU A 332 3.75 22.63 5.69
CA LEU A 332 4.95 21.80 5.70
C LEU A 332 6.23 22.63 5.58
N TYR A 333 6.14 23.95 5.78
CA TYR A 333 7.27 24.87 5.66
C TYR A 333 8.46 24.48 6.54
N LEU A 334 8.20 23.93 7.73
CA LEU A 334 9.25 23.44 8.62
C LEU A 334 10.05 22.27 8.04
N ILE A 335 9.54 21.57 7.03
CA ILE A 335 10.25 20.43 6.41
C ILE A 335 10.73 20.74 4.99
N HIS A 336 10.55 21.98 4.53
CA HIS A 336 11.09 22.45 3.26
C HIS A 336 12.62 22.45 3.28
N GLY A 337 13.23 22.11 2.14
CA GLY A 337 14.69 22.13 1.99
C GLY A 337 15.46 21.20 2.93
N ARG A 338 14.77 20.25 3.60
CA ARG A 338 15.39 19.39 4.61
C ARG A 338 16.59 18.62 4.05
N LEU A 339 17.71 18.71 4.76
CA LEU A 339 18.90 17.90 4.54
C LEU A 339 18.96 16.78 5.57
N GLU A 340 19.14 15.55 5.10
CA GLU A 340 19.35 14.39 5.97
C GLU A 340 20.84 14.11 6.16
N PRO A 341 21.27 13.84 7.41
CA PRO A 341 22.62 13.35 7.67
C PRO A 341 22.74 11.91 7.16
N MET A 342 23.53 11.72 6.11
CA MET A 342 23.89 10.41 5.56
C MET A 342 25.04 9.79 6.35
N ASP A 343 25.33 8.53 6.03
CA ASP A 343 26.53 7.86 6.54
C ASP A 343 27.78 8.68 6.15
N LYS A 344 28.75 8.74 7.07
CA LYS A 344 29.98 9.56 6.95
C LYS A 344 29.77 11.08 7.01
N GLY A 345 28.62 11.55 7.52
CA GLY A 345 28.41 12.97 7.86
C GLY A 345 28.08 13.88 6.67
N VAL A 346 27.86 13.32 5.47
CA VAL A 346 27.43 14.08 4.30
C VAL A 346 25.95 14.39 4.41
N PHE A 347 25.57 15.65 4.24
CA PHE A 347 24.17 16.06 4.20
C PHE A 347 23.62 15.97 2.78
N ARG A 348 22.49 15.31 2.59
CA ARG A 348 21.83 15.21 1.28
C ARG A 348 20.36 15.53 1.37
N TYR A 349 19.85 16.13 0.30
CA TYR A 349 18.43 16.23 0.09
C TYR A 349 17.84 14.87 -0.30
N VAL A 350 16.90 14.37 0.50
CA VAL A 350 16.24 13.09 0.25
C VAL A 350 14.74 13.24 0.47
N VAL A 351 13.97 13.08 -0.61
CA VAL A 351 12.50 13.18 -0.60
C VAL A 351 11.87 12.21 0.39
N SER A 352 12.36 10.98 0.45
CA SER A 352 11.80 9.91 1.28
C SER A 352 12.91 9.19 2.05
N TYR A 353 12.85 9.23 3.39
CA TYR A 353 13.84 8.64 4.28
C TYR A 353 13.18 8.35 5.63
N PHE A 354 13.62 7.31 6.35
CA PHE A 354 13.11 7.08 7.70
C PHE A 354 13.72 8.14 8.62
N ARG A 355 12.91 9.12 9.03
CA ARG A 355 13.44 10.36 9.60
C ARG A 355 14.00 10.15 10.99
N ASN A 356 15.13 10.81 11.24
CA ASN A 356 15.85 10.84 12.52
C ASN A 356 14.89 10.96 13.72
N TYR A 357 14.02 11.97 13.74
CA TYR A 357 13.18 12.27 14.90
C TYR A 357 12.15 11.16 15.23
N LEU A 358 11.91 10.21 14.32
CA LEU A 358 11.07 9.04 14.58
C LEU A 358 11.79 8.00 15.47
N HIS A 359 13.10 8.13 15.68
CA HIS A 359 13.88 7.34 16.64
C HIS A 359 13.82 7.86 18.08
N VAL A 360 13.19 9.01 18.33
CA VAL A 360 13.05 9.55 19.70
C VAL A 360 12.35 8.49 20.58
N PRO A 361 12.96 8.06 21.69
CA PRO A 361 12.49 6.89 22.44
C PRO A 361 11.18 7.17 23.17
N VAL A 362 11.06 8.36 23.78
CA VAL A 362 9.87 8.77 24.52
C VAL A 362 8.73 9.05 23.54
N PRO A 363 7.61 8.30 23.59
CA PRO A 363 6.54 8.39 22.60
C PRO A 363 5.90 9.77 22.50
N ASP A 364 5.67 10.42 23.64
CA ASP A 364 5.00 11.73 23.66
C ASP A 364 5.90 12.84 23.11
N HIS A 365 7.21 12.77 23.36
CA HIS A 365 8.20 13.67 22.77
C HIS A 365 8.27 13.47 21.25
N ARG A 366 8.33 12.20 20.81
CA ARG A 366 8.33 11.85 19.39
C ARG A 366 7.07 12.34 18.68
N LYS A 367 5.89 12.11 19.26
CA LYS A 367 4.61 12.57 18.70
C LYS A 367 4.53 14.09 18.66
N ALA A 368 5.01 14.78 19.70
CA ALA A 368 5.03 16.24 19.75
C ALA A 368 5.87 16.85 18.61
N VAL A 369 7.12 16.40 18.41
CA VAL A 369 7.95 16.89 17.32
C VAL A 369 7.43 16.47 15.94
N THR A 370 6.88 15.27 15.81
CA THR A 370 6.25 14.79 14.55
C THR A 370 5.07 15.69 14.16
N ARG A 371 4.15 15.95 15.09
CA ARG A 371 2.99 16.83 14.86
C ARG A 371 3.41 18.27 14.59
N LEU A 372 4.44 18.77 15.29
CA LEU A 372 4.99 20.10 15.06
C LEU A 372 5.48 20.26 13.62
N LEU A 373 6.34 19.34 13.16
CA LEU A 373 6.94 19.42 11.82
C LEU A 373 5.91 19.23 10.71
N LEU A 374 4.90 18.38 10.93
CA LEU A 374 3.96 17.95 9.89
C LEU A 374 2.65 18.75 9.87
N GLY A 375 2.61 19.89 10.59
CA GLY A 375 1.46 20.78 10.62
C GLY A 375 0.21 20.14 11.24
N ASP A 376 0.38 19.38 12.33
CA ASP A 376 -0.71 18.74 13.10
C ASP A 376 -0.61 19.06 14.60
N HIS A 377 -0.09 20.24 14.93
CA HIS A 377 0.15 20.72 16.29
C HIS A 377 -0.98 21.61 16.82
N GLY A 378 -1.09 21.72 18.15
CA GLY A 378 -2.14 22.49 18.84
C GLY A 378 -1.94 24.01 18.96
N LEU A 379 -0.98 24.59 18.22
CA LEU A 379 -0.77 26.04 18.18
C LEU A 379 -1.81 26.75 17.29
N ALA A 380 -2.09 28.02 17.58
CA ALA A 380 -3.12 28.79 16.89
C ALA A 380 -2.87 28.90 15.39
N LEU A 381 -1.60 28.90 14.93
CA LEU A 381 -1.26 28.89 13.50
C LEU A 381 -1.96 27.76 12.74
N GLU A 382 -2.04 26.57 13.34
CA GLU A 382 -2.66 25.38 12.73
C GLU A 382 -4.09 25.16 13.19
N GLU A 383 -4.43 25.37 14.46
CA GLU A 383 -5.79 25.11 14.95
C GLU A 383 -6.81 26.11 14.41
N MET A 384 -6.46 27.40 14.31
CA MET A 384 -7.39 28.44 13.85
C MET A 384 -7.57 28.50 12.33
N ARG A 385 -6.82 27.69 11.55
CA ARG A 385 -7.09 27.53 10.12
C ARG A 385 -8.32 26.66 9.85
N ARG A 386 -8.73 25.87 10.86
CA ARG A 386 -9.80 24.88 10.74
C ARG A 386 -11.15 25.56 11.01
N VAL A 387 -12.20 24.99 10.43
CA VAL A 387 -13.57 25.37 10.78
C VAL A 387 -13.88 24.81 12.17
N HIS A 388 -14.28 25.68 13.09
CA HIS A 388 -14.78 25.32 14.41
C HIS A 388 -16.27 25.61 14.51
N ARG A 389 -16.98 24.96 15.44
CA ARG A 389 -18.45 25.03 15.56
C ARG A 389 -19.00 26.47 15.58
N TYR A 390 -18.26 27.41 16.16
CA TYR A 390 -18.65 28.81 16.32
C TYR A 390 -17.66 29.81 15.70
N HIS A 391 -16.62 29.33 15.01
CA HIS A 391 -15.59 30.20 14.44
C HIS A 391 -15.23 29.79 13.02
N ALA A 392 -15.25 30.78 12.12
CA ALA A 392 -14.66 30.65 10.79
C ALA A 392 -13.13 30.58 10.87
N PRO A 393 -12.46 30.05 9.83
CA PRO A 393 -11.00 30.09 9.74
C PRO A 393 -10.45 31.51 9.90
N VAL A 394 -9.49 31.68 10.81
CA VAL A 394 -8.90 32.97 11.14
C VAL A 394 -7.76 33.29 10.16
N PRO A 395 -7.66 34.52 9.61
CA PRO A 395 -6.51 34.97 8.81
C PRO A 395 -5.18 34.79 9.54
N ARG A 396 -4.10 34.44 8.83
CA ARG A 396 -2.82 34.04 9.44
C ARG A 396 -2.23 35.09 10.40
N ASP A 397 -2.28 36.34 9.99
CA ASP A 397 -1.82 37.52 10.73
C ASP A 397 -2.60 37.75 12.04
N MET A 398 -3.84 37.28 12.12
CA MET A 398 -4.69 37.39 13.31
C MET A 398 -4.59 36.20 14.27
N ARG A 399 -3.81 35.16 13.94
CA ARG A 399 -3.62 33.96 14.80
C ARG A 399 -2.60 34.25 15.91
N LEU A 400 -2.90 35.23 16.77
CA LEU A 400 -1.97 35.74 17.78
C LEU A 400 -1.65 34.68 18.85
N CYS A 401 -0.41 34.75 19.33
CA CYS A 401 0.13 33.92 20.39
C CYS A 401 -0.63 34.16 21.69
N ARG A 402 -1.20 33.09 22.25
CA ARG A 402 -2.00 33.16 23.47
C ARG A 402 -1.25 33.57 24.72
N LEU A 403 0.08 33.45 24.72
CA LEU A 403 0.93 33.81 25.86
C LEU A 403 1.35 35.28 25.83
N CYS A 404 1.70 35.84 24.66
CA CYS A 404 2.21 37.21 24.58
C CYS A 404 1.29 38.20 23.84
N SER A 405 0.31 37.73 23.07
CA SER A 405 -0.59 38.54 22.25
C SER A 405 0.08 39.45 21.21
N GLN A 406 1.38 39.27 20.93
CA GLN A 406 2.18 40.22 20.14
C GLN A 406 2.57 39.73 18.73
N ALA A 407 2.56 38.42 18.50
CA ALA A 407 2.99 37.81 17.24
C ALA A 407 2.15 36.57 16.93
N VAL A 408 2.22 36.08 15.69
CA VAL A 408 1.54 34.84 15.28
C VAL A 408 2.04 33.66 16.12
N GLU A 409 1.13 32.80 16.58
CA GLU A 409 1.43 31.58 17.33
C GLU A 409 2.00 30.47 16.43
N SER A 410 3.14 30.72 15.81
CA SER A 410 3.86 29.74 15.01
C SER A 410 4.80 28.86 15.85
N PRO A 411 5.17 27.66 15.37
CA PRO A 411 6.20 26.81 15.97
C PRO A 411 7.47 27.55 16.39
N GLU A 412 8.12 28.29 15.50
CA GLU A 412 9.35 29.00 15.80
C GLU A 412 9.14 30.14 16.80
N HIS A 413 7.95 30.77 16.79
CA HIS A 413 7.61 31.76 17.81
C HIS A 413 7.46 31.10 19.18
N ALA A 414 6.67 30.04 19.28
CA ALA A 414 6.44 29.32 20.53
C ALA A 414 7.75 28.79 21.13
N LEU A 415 8.58 28.16 20.30
CA LEU A 415 9.82 27.53 20.73
C LEU A 415 10.91 28.55 21.05
N LEU A 416 11.15 29.54 20.20
CA LEU A 416 12.39 30.33 20.24
C LEU A 416 12.19 31.83 20.55
N LEU A 417 11.00 32.40 20.32
CA LEU A 417 10.81 33.86 20.36
C LEU A 417 9.90 34.36 21.48
N CYS A 418 8.86 33.61 21.85
CA CYS A 418 7.84 34.07 22.79
C CYS A 418 8.43 34.35 24.17
N ARG A 419 8.09 35.50 24.77
CA ARG A 419 8.51 35.91 26.12
C ARG A 419 7.34 36.10 27.08
N GLY A 420 6.14 35.66 26.70
CA GLY A 420 4.90 35.91 27.44
C GLY A 420 4.68 35.03 28.67
N ASN A 421 5.56 34.07 28.95
CA ASN A 421 5.40 33.14 30.07
C ASN A 421 6.78 32.83 30.70
N GLY A 422 6.86 32.86 32.03
CA GLY A 422 8.10 32.65 32.78
C GLY A 422 8.64 31.22 32.67
N ASP A 423 7.77 30.22 32.79
CA ASP A 423 8.15 28.81 32.70
C ASP A 423 8.69 28.46 31.31
N LEU A 424 8.10 29.04 30.25
CA LEU A 424 8.61 28.93 28.88
C LEU A 424 10.04 29.47 28.76
N LEU A 425 10.34 30.59 29.42
CA LEU A 425 11.69 31.17 29.41
C LEU A 425 12.68 30.27 30.13
N LEU A 426 12.29 29.67 31.26
CA LEU A 426 13.12 28.70 31.99
C LEU A 426 13.41 27.44 31.16
N LEU A 427 12.40 26.87 30.51
CA LEU A 427 12.56 25.73 29.61
C LEU A 427 13.50 26.06 28.44
N ARG A 428 13.35 27.26 27.85
CA ARG A 428 14.19 27.68 26.73
C ARG A 428 15.63 27.91 27.16
N GLU A 429 15.84 28.54 28.30
CA GLU A 429 17.20 28.75 28.84
C GLU A 429 17.89 27.41 29.11
N ALA A 430 17.19 26.45 29.72
CA ALA A 430 17.71 25.10 29.94
C ALA A 430 18.11 24.42 28.61
N LEU A 431 17.26 24.51 27.58
CA LEU A 431 17.61 23.99 26.25
C LEU A 431 18.84 24.70 25.66
N PHE A 432 18.93 26.03 25.81
CA PHE A 432 20.03 26.81 25.25
C PHE A 432 21.36 26.46 25.92
N VAL A 433 21.40 26.30 27.25
CA VAL A 433 22.57 25.75 27.96
C VAL A 433 22.94 24.38 27.38
N ASP A 434 21.97 23.47 27.26
CA ASP A 434 22.22 22.10 26.80
C ASP A 434 22.74 22.00 25.36
N LEU A 435 22.36 22.95 24.51
CA LEU A 435 22.70 22.97 23.09
C LEU A 435 23.87 23.90 22.75
N GLU A 436 24.29 24.79 23.66
CA GLU A 436 25.39 25.74 23.46
C GLU A 436 26.70 25.12 22.97
N PRO A 437 27.14 23.93 23.45
CA PRO A 437 28.35 23.28 22.91
C PRO A 437 28.26 22.89 21.44
N ILE A 438 27.05 22.73 20.90
CA ILE A 438 26.79 22.30 19.52
C ILE A 438 26.41 23.50 18.64
N PHE A 439 25.70 24.46 19.23
CA PHE A 439 25.23 25.68 18.57
C PHE A 439 25.51 26.92 19.43
N PRO A 440 26.75 27.43 19.45
CA PRO A 440 27.14 28.61 20.21
C PRO A 440 26.31 29.87 19.83
N GLU A 441 25.76 29.88 18.62
CA GLU A 441 24.93 30.97 18.10
C GLU A 441 23.53 31.09 18.74
N LEU A 442 23.05 30.09 19.48
CA LEU A 442 21.66 30.07 19.99
C LEU A 442 21.35 31.21 20.96
N ARG A 443 22.30 31.62 21.81
CA ARG A 443 22.08 32.69 22.80
C ARG A 443 22.06 34.09 22.19
N SER A 444 22.86 34.32 21.15
CA SER A 444 23.15 35.67 20.64
C SER A 444 22.47 36.00 19.31
N ARG A 445 21.92 35.00 18.59
CA ARG A 445 21.42 35.18 17.22
C ARG A 445 19.98 34.73 16.98
N VAL A 446 19.18 34.44 18.00
CA VAL A 446 17.77 34.06 17.78
C VAL A 446 16.93 35.31 17.49
N HIS A 447 16.47 35.43 16.24
CA HIS A 447 15.65 36.54 15.76
C HIS A 447 14.49 36.03 14.91
N ALA A 448 13.48 36.87 14.70
CA ALA A 448 12.31 36.50 13.90
C ALA A 448 12.67 36.02 12.48
N HIS A 449 13.69 36.61 11.85
CA HIS A 449 14.08 36.29 10.47
C HIS A 449 14.81 34.95 10.30
N ASN A 450 15.39 34.37 11.36
CA ASN A 450 16.13 33.11 11.29
C ASN A 450 15.58 32.00 12.20
N ALA A 451 14.50 32.27 12.95
CA ALA A 451 13.94 31.32 13.90
C ALA A 451 13.45 30.02 13.23
N VAL A 452 12.94 30.08 12.00
CA VAL A 452 12.54 28.90 11.21
C VAL A 452 13.76 28.01 10.92
N GLU A 453 14.81 28.58 10.35
CA GLU A 453 16.04 27.86 10.01
C GLU A 453 16.70 27.26 11.26
N LEU A 454 16.76 28.02 12.36
CA LEU A 454 17.29 27.52 13.64
C LEU A 454 16.44 26.37 14.19
N THR A 455 15.10 26.47 14.13
CA THR A 455 14.19 25.39 14.54
C THR A 455 14.44 24.12 13.72
N GLN A 456 14.60 24.24 12.41
CA GLN A 456 14.96 23.12 11.53
C GLN A 456 16.31 22.51 11.91
N LYS A 457 17.33 23.35 12.09
CA LYS A 457 18.72 22.95 12.38
C LYS A 457 18.82 22.15 13.68
N ILE A 458 18.15 22.60 14.75
CA ILE A 458 18.19 21.91 16.06
C ILE A 458 17.39 20.61 16.05
N ILE A 459 16.33 20.48 15.24
CA ILE A 459 15.51 19.26 15.19
C ILE A 459 16.14 18.18 14.29
N PHE A 460 16.71 18.54 13.14
CA PHE A 460 17.15 17.56 12.13
C PHE A 460 18.47 16.86 12.48
N ARG A 461 19.20 17.36 13.47
CA ARG A 461 20.44 16.78 13.97
C ARG A 461 20.22 15.61 14.93
N ARG A 462 20.98 14.53 14.76
CA ARG A 462 20.83 13.27 15.55
C ARG A 462 21.25 13.44 17.01
N ASP A 463 22.25 14.27 17.27
CA ASP A 463 22.83 14.53 18.60
C ASP A 463 21.94 15.43 19.47
N THR A 464 21.00 16.17 18.88
CA THR A 464 20.15 17.14 19.59
C THR A 464 18.67 16.75 19.65
N VAL A 465 18.19 15.91 18.71
CA VAL A 465 16.76 15.62 18.53
C VAL A 465 16.04 15.17 19.80
N ASN A 466 16.68 14.36 20.65
CA ASN A 466 16.05 13.83 21.86
C ASN A 466 15.77 14.94 22.88
N ARG A 467 16.73 15.86 23.06
CA ARG A 467 16.60 17.01 23.96
C ARG A 467 15.57 18.00 23.41
N VAL A 468 15.64 18.26 22.11
CA VAL A 468 14.71 19.17 21.44
C VAL A 468 13.29 18.61 21.43
N ALA A 469 13.09 17.31 21.23
CA ALA A 469 11.76 16.69 21.24
C ALA A 469 11.12 16.75 22.64
N LYS A 470 11.91 16.59 23.72
CA LYS A 470 11.45 16.82 25.10
C LYS A 470 10.99 18.27 25.27
N PHE A 471 11.84 19.22 24.90
CA PHE A 471 11.52 20.65 24.98
C PHE A 471 10.25 21.00 24.19
N VAL A 472 10.12 20.51 22.95
CA VAL A 472 8.93 20.72 22.12
C VAL A 472 7.67 20.19 22.83
N HIS A 473 7.75 19.01 23.45
CA HIS A 473 6.63 18.46 24.20
C HIS A 473 6.23 19.35 25.41
N GLU A 474 7.20 19.76 26.22
CA GLU A 474 6.96 20.61 27.40
C GLU A 474 6.41 21.98 27.01
N VAL A 475 6.95 22.61 25.96
CA VAL A 475 6.42 23.88 25.43
C VAL A 475 4.99 23.72 24.94
N LEU A 476 4.70 22.70 24.13
CA LEU A 476 3.34 22.50 23.62
C LEU A 476 2.34 22.21 24.74
N LYS A 477 2.78 21.58 25.85
CA LYS A 477 1.95 21.39 27.03
C LYS A 477 1.60 22.71 27.72
N LEU A 478 2.56 23.62 27.91
CA LEU A 478 2.30 24.96 28.44
C LEU A 478 1.30 25.74 27.59
N TYR A 479 1.41 25.66 26.27
CA TYR A 479 0.43 26.29 25.37
C TYR A 479 -0.97 25.68 25.47
N GLN A 480 -1.09 24.38 25.76
CA GLN A 480 -2.39 23.73 25.92
C GLN A 480 -3.14 24.16 27.19
N GLU A 481 -2.42 24.63 28.21
CA GLU A 481 -2.99 25.09 29.47
C GLU A 481 -3.64 26.49 29.36
N VAL A 482 -3.35 27.23 28.29
CA VAL A 482 -3.88 28.57 28.05
C VAL A 482 -4.87 28.53 26.87
N PRO A 483 -6.08 29.12 27.00
CA PRO A 483 -7.04 29.18 25.89
C PRO A 483 -6.50 30.05 24.75
N MET A 484 -6.86 29.71 23.51
CA MET A 484 -6.47 30.51 22.34
C MET A 484 -7.18 31.87 22.32
N LEU A 485 -6.51 32.87 21.77
CA LEU A 485 -7.05 34.22 21.58
C LEU A 485 -7.85 34.29 20.29
N TRP A 486 -9.18 34.19 20.39
CA TRP A 486 -10.08 34.33 19.25
C TRP A 486 -10.28 35.80 18.91
N PRO A 487 -9.94 36.25 17.68
CA PRO A 487 -10.25 37.61 17.26
C PRO A 487 -11.76 37.79 17.13
N ALA A 488 -12.25 38.99 17.45
CA ALA A 488 -13.59 39.40 17.10
C ALA A 488 -13.67 39.59 15.58
N LEU A 489 -13.92 38.50 14.86
CA LEU A 489 -14.18 38.56 13.43
C LEU A 489 -15.60 39.13 13.21
N PRO A 490 -15.81 39.99 12.19
CA PRO A 490 -17.17 40.33 11.78
C PRO A 490 -17.89 39.02 11.44
N VAL A 491 -19.06 38.80 12.05
CA VAL A 491 -19.94 37.71 11.65
C VAL A 491 -20.34 37.99 10.18
N PRO A 492 -20.25 37.01 9.27
CA PRO A 492 -20.63 37.21 7.88
C PRO A 492 -22.09 37.66 7.72
#